data_AF-A0A9X5XKA8-F1
#
_entry.id   AF-A0A9X5XKA8-F1
#
_cell.length_a   1.000
_cell.length_b   1.000
_cell.length_c   1.000
_cell.angle_alpha   90.00
_cell.angle_beta   90.00
_cell.angle_gamma   90.00
#
_symmetry.space_group_name_H-M   'P 1'
#
loop_
_entity.id
_entity.type
_entity.pdbx_description
1 polymer ?
#
loop_
_entity_poly.entity_id
_entity_poly.type
_entity_poly.pdbx_seq_one_letter_code
_entity_poly.pdbx_strand_id
1 'polypeptide(L)' 'LRGVSLLGIDSVRAPRTVRTTAWDRLAHDLDVDALEAIAQEVGLSEAIAAAGRLMEGEVRGRVVVDVNR' A
#
# COMPACT_ATOMS: atom_id res chain seq x y z
N LEU A 1 -8.32 -26.05 -22.46
CA LEU A 1 -7.41 -26.49 -21.37
C LEU A 1 -6.23 -25.52 -21.27
N ARG A 2 -6.32 -24.46 -20.46
CA ARG A 2 -5.14 -23.65 -20.10
C ARG A 2 -4.81 -23.67 -18.60
N GLY A 3 -5.65 -24.32 -17.78
CA GLY A 3 -5.39 -24.54 -16.35
C GLY A 3 -5.26 -23.25 -15.52
N VAL A 4 -5.79 -22.12 -16.00
CA VAL A 4 -5.65 -20.83 -15.32
C VAL A 4 -6.67 -20.72 -14.17
N SER A 5 -6.21 -20.23 -13.02
CA SER A 5 -7.06 -19.88 -11.87
C SER A 5 -7.26 -18.37 -11.77
N LEU A 6 -8.47 -17.96 -11.41
CA LEU A 6 -8.79 -16.60 -11.00
C LEU A 6 -8.98 -16.58 -9.48
N LEU A 7 -8.13 -15.84 -8.77
CA LEU A 7 -8.14 -15.77 -7.30
C LEU A 7 -8.61 -14.38 -6.85
N GLY A 8 -9.70 -14.33 -6.09
CA GLY A 8 -10.17 -13.09 -5.47
C GLY A 8 -9.33 -12.76 -4.23
N ILE A 9 -8.88 -11.51 -4.12
CA ILE A 9 -8.12 -11.00 -2.98
C ILE A 9 -8.95 -9.96 -2.23
N ASP A 10 -9.22 -10.19 -0.95
CA ASP A 10 -9.89 -9.27 -0.02
C ASP A 10 -9.01 -9.08 1.21
N SER A 11 -8.53 -7.85 1.43
CA SER A 11 -7.69 -7.50 2.56
C SER A 11 -8.47 -7.15 3.83
N VAL A 12 -9.73 -6.74 3.69
CA VAL A 12 -10.59 -6.28 4.80
C VAL A 12 -10.94 -7.45 5.72
N ARG A 13 -11.38 -8.56 5.14
CA ARG A 13 -11.91 -9.72 5.89
C ARG A 13 -10.93 -10.87 6.08
N ALA A 14 -9.68 -10.73 5.64
CA ALA A 14 -8.66 -11.76 5.81
C ALA A 14 -8.57 -12.25 7.28
N PRO A 15 -8.43 -13.54 7.60
CA PRO A 15 -8.25 -13.97 9.00
C PRO A 15 -6.96 -13.39 9.62
N ARG A 16 -6.93 -13.24 10.95
CA ARG A 16 -5.76 -12.68 11.66
C ARG A 16 -4.48 -13.47 11.39
N THR A 17 -4.56 -14.79 11.34
CA THR A 17 -3.40 -15.66 11.06
C THR A 17 -2.79 -15.38 9.69
N VAL A 18 -3.63 -15.27 8.65
CA VAL A 18 -3.21 -14.90 7.29
C VAL A 18 -2.60 -13.50 7.27
N ARG A 19 -3.19 -12.53 7.97
CA ARG A 19 -2.63 -11.18 8.10
C ARG A 19 -1.25 -11.18 8.74
N THR A 20 -1.05 -11.91 9.84
CA THR A 20 0.26 -12.02 10.49
C THR A 20 1.29 -12.61 9.55
N THR A 21 0.98 -13.74 8.89
CA THR A 21 1.89 -14.33 7.90
C THR A 21 2.20 -13.37 6.75
N ALA A 22 1.22 -12.62 6.26
CA ALA A 22 1.45 -11.63 5.21
C ALA A 22 2.39 -10.51 5.67
N TRP A 23 2.23 -10.00 6.89
CA TRP A 23 3.11 -8.98 7.47
C TRP A 23 4.54 -9.50 7.71
N ASP A 24 4.69 -10.72 8.24
CA ASP A 24 6.01 -11.35 8.42
C ASP A 24 6.73 -11.48 7.08
N ARG A 25 6.00 -11.86 6.03
CA ARG A 25 6.54 -11.91 4.66
C ARG A 25 6.88 -10.54 4.12
N LEU A 26 6.05 -9.51 4.33
CA LEU A 26 6.39 -8.15 3.90
C LEU A 26 7.67 -7.66 4.57
N ALA A 27 7.87 -7.94 5.85
CA ALA A 27 9.09 -7.55 6.55
C ALA A 27 10.35 -8.31 6.08
N HIS A 28 10.20 -9.54 5.59
CA HIS A 28 11.32 -10.37 5.14
C HIS A 28 11.63 -10.23 3.64
N ASP A 29 10.59 -10.23 2.81
CA ASP A 29 10.69 -10.36 1.35
C ASP A 29 10.79 -9.01 0.64
N LEU A 30 10.37 -7.91 1.28
CA LEU A 30 10.27 -6.60 0.63
C LEU A 30 11.52 -5.75 0.89
N ASP A 31 12.09 -5.22 -0.18
CA ASP A 31 13.20 -4.27 -0.11
C ASP A 31 12.71 -2.90 0.39
N VAL A 32 13.28 -2.45 1.51
CA VAL A 32 12.92 -1.18 2.15
C VAL A 32 13.38 0.00 1.28
N ASP A 33 14.53 -0.11 0.60
CA ASP A 33 15.04 0.98 -0.25
C ASP A 33 14.11 1.18 -1.45
N ALA A 34 13.54 0.10 -1.99
CA ALA A 34 12.55 0.17 -3.06
C ALA A 34 11.22 0.80 -2.59
N LEU A 35 10.84 0.60 -1.33
CA LEU A 35 9.67 1.26 -0.72
C LEU A 35 9.90 2.76 -0.56
N GLU A 36 11.06 3.16 -0.06
CA GLU A 36 11.43 4.57 0.09
C GLU A 36 11.47 5.27 -1.26
N ALA A 37 11.99 4.62 -2.31
CA ALA A 37 12.06 5.17 -3.66
C ALA A 37 10.69 5.47 -4.29
N ILE A 38 9.61 4.86 -3.81
CA ILE A 38 8.24 5.11 -4.31
C ILE A 38 7.38 5.91 -3.32
N ALA A 39 7.91 6.24 -2.14
CA ALA A 39 7.18 6.96 -1.11
C ALA A 39 7.33 8.47 -1.27
N GLN A 40 6.22 9.19 -1.13
CA GLN A 40 6.20 10.63 -0.97
C GLN A 40 5.55 10.97 0.38
N GLU A 41 6.26 11.70 1.21
CA GLU A 41 5.72 12.18 2.48
C GLU A 41 4.98 13.51 2.31
N VAL A 42 3.81 13.62 2.95
CA VAL A 42 3.00 14.84 3.03
C VAL A 42 2.56 15.08 4.48
N GLY A 43 2.35 16.34 4.86
CA GLY A 43 1.74 16.66 6.14
C GLY A 43 0.24 16.36 6.16
N LEU A 44 -0.35 16.25 7.36
CA LEU A 44 -1.78 15.97 7.52
C LEU A 44 -2.67 17.01 6.81
N SER A 45 -2.27 18.28 6.81
CA SER A 45 -2.98 19.37 6.14
C SER A 45 -3.04 19.21 4.62
N GLU A 46 -2.12 18.44 4.02
CA GLU A 46 -2.02 18.21 2.58
C GLU A 46 -2.80 16.95 2.13
N ALA A 47 -3.27 16.13 3.07
CA ALA A 47 -3.88 14.82 2.81
C ALA A 47 -5.10 14.91 1.87
N ILE A 48 -5.94 15.94 2.02
CA ILE A 48 -7.12 16.13 1.17
C ILE A 48 -6.70 16.42 -0.28
N ALA A 49 -5.72 17.30 -0.48
CA ALA A 49 -5.21 17.61 -1.81
C ALA A 49 -4.52 16.39 -2.44
N ALA A 50 -3.77 15.61 -1.66
CA ALA A 50 -3.15 14.38 -2.12
C ALA A 50 -4.19 13.32 -2.53
N ALA A 51 -5.30 13.20 -1.79
CA ALA A 51 -6.41 12.31 -2.14
C ALA A 51 -7.09 12.74 -3.45
N GLY A 52 -7.25 14.04 -3.70
CA GLY A 52 -7.76 14.57 -4.97
C GLY A 52 -6.92 14.10 -6.15
N ARG A 53 -5.60 14.35 -6.11
CA ARG A 53 -4.66 13.88 -7.14
C ARG A 53 -4.66 12.36 -7.31
N LEU A 54 -4.83 11.60 -6.23
CA LEU A 54 -4.91 10.14 -6.30
C LEU A 54 -6.13 9.68 -7.11
N MET A 55 -7.29 10.30 -6.87
CA MET A 55 -8.53 9.98 -7.59
C MET A 55 -8.47 10.40 -9.07
N GLU A 56 -7.72 11.45 -9.39
CA GLU A 56 -7.43 11.90 -10.75
C GLU A 56 -6.38 11.03 -11.47
N GLY A 57 -5.76 10.08 -10.77
CA GLY A 57 -4.75 9.16 -11.31
C GLY A 57 -3.36 9.79 -11.48
N GLU A 58 -3.11 10.94 -10.84
CA GLU A 58 -1.85 11.68 -10.94
C GLU A 58 -0.77 11.18 -9.96
N VAL A 59 -1.15 10.33 -9.00
CA VAL A 59 -0.24 9.79 -8.00
C VAL A 59 0.42 8.51 -8.50
N ARG A 60 1.76 8.50 -8.52
CA ARG A 60 2.58 7.29 -8.70
C ARG A 60 3.22 6.91 -7.38
N GLY A 61 3.22 5.62 -7.06
CA GLY A 61 3.87 5.11 -5.85
C GLY A 61 2.95 5.12 -4.62
N ARG A 62 3.45 5.63 -3.49
CA ARG A 62 2.77 5.61 -2.19
C ARG A 62 2.87 6.99 -1.54
N VAL A 63 1.79 7.43 -0.91
CA VAL A 63 1.81 8.64 -0.08
C VAL A 63 1.85 8.20 1.38
N VAL A 64 2.82 8.73 2.13
CA VAL A 64 2.93 8.59 3.58
C VAL A 64 2.47 9.91 4.19
N VAL A 65 1.51 9.87 5.10
CA VAL A 65 1.00 11.07 5.77
C VAL A 65 1.65 11.14 7.15
N ASP A 66 2.49 12.14 7.37
CA ASP A 66 2.95 12.47 8.72
C ASP A 66 1.85 13.25 9.44
N VAL A 67 1.34 12.66 10.52
CA VAL A 67 0.26 13.20 11.33
C VAL A 67 0.72 14.19 12.41
N ASN A 68 2.04 14.37 12.56
CA ASN A 68 2.64 15.26 13.56
C ASN A 68 3.27 16.53 12.96
N ARG A 69 3.27 16.66 11.63
CA ARG A 69 3.75 17.82 10.88
C ARG A 69 2.63 18.82 10.56
#